data_AF-A0A6G0PZ39-F1
#
_entry.id   AF-A0A6G0PZ39-F1
#
_cell.length_a   1.000
_cell.length_b   1.000
_cell.length_c   1.000
_cell.angle_alpha   90.00
_cell.angle_beta   90.00
_cell.angle_gamma   90.00
#
_symmetry.space_group_name_H-M   'P 1'
#
loop_
_entity.id
_entity.type
_entity.pdbx_description
1 polymer ?
#
loop_
_entity_poly.entity_id
_entity_poly.type
_entity_poly.pdbx_seq_one_letter_code
_entity_poly.pdbx_strand_id
1 'polypeptide(L)'
;MDKIIEMTAEVPQSVSSLAEAPALRFHTGAHDGRRNSFVDRLHDELTVIEAADTYKRERVIMSPQGAEISVGSDAVLNFCTNNYLGLSHNPAMEQAVADTLKERGFGLSSGHDRVPVVLRRQRWTLRGRAQQGRRHP
;
A
#
# COMPACT_ATOMS: atom_id res chain seq x y z
N MET A 1 0.50 -7.17 48.32
CA MET A 1 1.90 -6.71 48.45
C MET A 1 2.55 -6.92 47.09
N ASP A 2 2.19 -6.09 46.10
CA ASP A 2 2.77 -4.75 45.78
C ASP A 2 3.75 -4.92 44.62
N LYS A 3 3.69 -4.27 43.46
CA LYS A 3 2.78 -3.30 42.82
C LYS A 3 2.96 -3.51 41.31
N ILE A 4 1.88 -3.68 40.56
CA ILE A 4 1.89 -3.56 39.09
C ILE A 4 1.95 -2.06 38.80
N ILE A 5 3.02 -1.60 38.15
CA ILE A 5 3.14 -0.20 37.71
C ILE A 5 2.24 -0.05 36.48
N GLU A 6 1.04 0.51 36.69
CA GLU A 6 0.26 1.12 35.61
C GLU A 6 1.07 2.27 35.02
N MET A 7 1.53 2.11 33.78
CA MET A 7 2.06 3.22 33.00
C MET A 7 0.88 3.88 32.27
N THR A 8 0.11 4.67 33.01
CA THR A 8 -0.83 5.62 32.43
C THR A 8 0.00 6.69 31.71
N ALA A 9 0.17 6.53 30.40
CA ALA A 9 0.61 7.61 29.55
C ALA A 9 -0.52 8.63 29.49
N GLU A 10 -0.45 9.64 30.36
CA GLU A 10 -1.30 10.83 30.26
C GLU A 10 -1.10 11.45 28.87
N VAL A 11 -2.17 11.46 28.08
CA VAL A 11 -2.26 12.23 26.84
C VAL A 11 -2.08 13.70 27.25
N PRO A 12 -1.03 14.41 26.79
CA PRO A 12 -0.86 15.80 27.17
C PRO A 12 -2.06 16.60 26.67
N GLN A 13 -2.77 17.21 27.62
CA GLN A 13 -3.84 18.15 27.31
C GLN A 13 -3.23 19.35 26.61
N SER A 14 -3.73 19.62 25.40
CA SER A 14 -3.50 20.84 24.63
C SER A 14 -2.05 21.12 24.22
N VAL A 15 -1.77 20.92 22.93
CA VAL A 15 -0.53 21.26 22.22
C VAL A 15 -0.16 22.76 22.25
N SER A 16 -0.97 23.62 22.91
CA SER A 16 -0.74 25.06 22.97
C SER A 16 0.47 25.47 23.82
N SER A 17 0.90 24.68 24.81
CA SER A 17 1.99 25.09 25.72
C SER A 17 3.41 24.82 25.19
N LEU A 18 3.56 24.05 24.09
CA LEU A 18 4.86 23.75 23.47
C LEU A 18 5.33 24.83 22.49
N ALA A 19 4.52 25.86 22.24
CA ALA A 19 4.78 26.92 21.24
C ALA A 19 5.71 28.06 21.74
N GLU A 20 6.16 28.03 23.00
CA GLU A 20 6.94 29.12 23.59
C GLU A 20 8.46 29.07 23.26
N ALA A 21 8.94 27.97 22.69
CA ALA A 21 10.35 27.86 22.27
C ALA A 21 10.58 28.50 20.87
N PRO A 22 11.42 29.55 20.75
CA PRO A 22 11.60 30.29 19.50
C PRO A 22 12.22 29.45 18.37
N ALA A 23 12.94 28.37 18.70
CA ALA A 23 13.52 27.44 17.74
C ALA A 23 12.49 26.52 17.05
N LEU A 24 11.28 26.40 17.61
CA LEU A 24 10.23 25.52 17.09
C LEU A 24 9.19 26.23 16.21
N ARG A 25 9.30 27.55 16.04
CA ARG A 25 8.39 28.34 15.18
C ARG A 25 8.47 28.01 13.70
N PHE A 26 9.55 27.36 13.25
CA PHE A 26 9.66 26.84 11.89
C PHE A 26 8.95 25.50 11.68
N HIS A 27 8.61 24.78 12.76
CA HIS A 27 7.92 23.47 12.70
C HIS A 27 6.44 23.57 13.00
N THR A 28 6.02 24.51 13.85
CA THR A 28 4.62 24.87 13.99
C THR A 28 4.40 26.12 13.17
N GLY A 29 3.90 25.99 11.94
CA GLY A 29 3.49 27.13 11.13
C GLY A 29 2.44 27.96 11.88
N ALA A 30 2.88 28.91 12.70
CA ALA A 30 2.05 29.92 13.32
C ALA A 30 1.73 30.94 12.23
N HIS A 31 0.81 30.56 11.34
CA HIS A 31 0.23 31.47 10.38
C HIS A 31 -0.83 32.31 11.09
N ASP A 32 -0.53 33.60 11.21
CA ASP A 32 -1.48 34.70 11.33
C ASP A 32 -2.81 34.39 10.62
N GLY A 33 -3.88 34.13 11.39
CA GLY A 33 -5.30 34.27 11.04
C GLY A 33 -5.88 33.53 9.83
N ARG A 34 -5.07 33.01 8.92
CA ARG A 34 -5.44 32.32 7.69
C ARG A 34 -5.09 30.86 7.91
N ARG A 35 -6.00 30.12 8.56
CA ARG A 35 -5.98 28.65 8.55
C ARG A 35 -5.75 28.20 7.10
N ASN A 36 -4.94 27.16 6.95
CA ASN A 36 -4.46 26.68 5.66
C ASN A 36 -5.67 26.23 4.82
N SER A 37 -6.27 27.15 4.06
CA SER A 37 -7.61 27.02 3.46
C SER A 37 -7.78 25.79 2.57
N PHE A 38 -6.67 25.29 2.04
CA PHE A 38 -6.61 24.02 1.32
C PHE A 38 -6.82 22.81 2.23
N VAL A 39 -6.15 22.76 3.38
CA VAL A 39 -6.28 21.68 4.37
C VAL A 39 -7.68 21.67 4.98
N ASP A 40 -8.24 22.85 5.29
CA ASP A 40 -9.61 22.97 5.78
C ASP A 40 -10.61 22.39 4.76
N ARG A 41 -10.46 22.75 3.47
CA ARG A 41 -11.30 22.19 2.40
C ARG A 41 -11.16 20.66 2.28
N LEU A 42 -9.96 20.11 2.41
CA LEU A 42 -9.76 18.66 2.40
C LEU A 42 -10.47 17.98 3.58
N HIS A 43 -10.47 18.59 4.77
CA HIS A 43 -11.22 18.08 5.92
C HIS A 43 -12.72 18.09 5.68
N ASP A 44 -13.26 19.16 5.09
CA ASP A 44 -14.67 19.25 4.73
C ASP A 44 -15.06 18.17 3.70
N GLU A 45 -14.26 17.98 2.66
CA GLU A 45 -14.48 16.94 1.64
C GLU A 45 -14.41 15.52 2.25
N LEU A 46 -13.45 15.26 3.14
CA LEU A 46 -13.37 13.99 3.86
C LEU A 46 -14.60 13.75 4.73
N THR A 47 -15.09 14.79 5.42
CA THR A 47 -16.30 14.70 6.26
C THR A 47 -17.52 14.33 5.40
N VAL A 48 -17.64 14.89 4.20
CA VAL A 48 -18.71 14.55 3.25
C VAL A 48 -18.59 13.09 2.79
N ILE A 49 -17.38 12.60 2.48
CA ILE A 49 -17.14 11.22 2.05
C ILE A 49 -17.44 10.21 3.18
N GLU A 50 -17.08 10.55 4.41
CA GLU A 50 -17.40 9.76 5.61
C GLU A 50 -18.92 9.74 5.88
N ALA A 51 -19.59 10.89 5.77
CA ALA A 51 -21.04 10.98 5.91
C ALA A 51 -21.79 10.19 4.81
N ALA A 52 -21.18 10.06 3.63
CA ALA A 52 -21.70 9.26 2.51
C ALA A 52 -21.39 7.75 2.64
N ASP A 53 -20.69 7.30 3.68
CA ASP A 53 -20.24 5.91 3.90
C ASP A 53 -19.45 5.32 2.71
N THR A 54 -18.80 6.18 1.92
CA THR A 54 -17.94 5.78 0.80
C THR A 54 -16.46 5.85 1.14
N TYR A 55 -16.14 6.24 2.37
CA TYR A 55 -14.78 6.28 2.88
C TYR A 55 -14.20 4.86 2.98
N LYS A 56 -13.11 4.60 2.25
CA LYS A 56 -12.47 3.30 2.23
C LYS A 56 -11.54 3.14 3.42
N ARG A 57 -11.89 2.23 4.34
CA ARG A 57 -10.99 1.76 5.39
C ARG A 57 -10.27 0.50 4.90
N GLU A 58 -8.98 0.63 4.61
CA GLU A 58 -8.17 -0.51 4.16
C GLU A 58 -7.92 -1.49 5.31
N ARG A 59 -7.92 -2.78 4.99
CA ARG A 59 -7.51 -3.85 5.91
C ARG A 59 -6.09 -4.28 5.57
N VAL A 60 -5.22 -4.32 6.57
CA VAL A 60 -3.82 -4.72 6.38
C VAL A 60 -3.72 -6.24 6.34
N ILE A 61 -3.19 -6.77 5.23
CA ILE A 61 -2.88 -8.19 5.07
C ILE A 61 -1.44 -8.40 5.54
N MET A 62 -1.23 -9.31 6.48
CA MET A 62 0.06 -9.58 7.14
C MET A 62 0.72 -10.90 6.71
N SER A 63 0.09 -11.65 5.79
CA SER A 63 0.60 -12.90 5.25
C SER A 63 0.89 -12.81 3.75
N PRO A 64 1.62 -13.78 3.17
CA PRO A 64 1.65 -13.98 1.73
C PRO A 64 0.25 -14.18 1.13
N GLN A 65 0.12 -13.94 -0.17
CA GLN A 65 -1.16 -14.05 -0.88
C GLN A 65 -1.54 -15.52 -1.08
N GLY A 66 -2.72 -15.93 -0.61
CA GLY A 66 -3.20 -17.31 -0.73
C GLY A 66 -4.71 -17.42 -0.55
N ALA A 67 -5.19 -18.67 -0.51
CA ALA A 67 -6.59 -18.96 -0.18
C ALA A 67 -6.91 -18.58 1.27
N GLU A 68 -5.95 -18.75 2.18
CA GLU A 68 -5.98 -18.29 3.56
C GLU A 68 -4.98 -17.13 3.71
N ILE A 69 -5.41 -16.06 4.38
CA ILE A 69 -4.60 -14.88 4.66
C ILE A 69 -4.77 -14.43 6.11
N SER A 70 -3.79 -13.71 6.63
CA SER A 70 -3.86 -13.06 7.94
C SER A 70 -4.24 -11.60 7.79
N VAL A 71 -5.32 -11.18 8.43
CA VAL A 71 -5.77 -9.78 8.48
C VAL A 71 -5.79 -9.34 9.94
N GLY A 72 -4.81 -8.52 10.34
CA GLY A 72 -4.58 -8.24 11.75
C GLY A 72 -4.18 -9.50 12.52
N SER A 73 -4.94 -9.85 13.57
CA SER A 73 -4.73 -11.08 14.37
C SER A 73 -5.39 -12.33 13.79
N ASP A 74 -6.27 -12.18 12.80
CA ASP A 74 -7.21 -13.23 12.41
C ASP A 74 -6.76 -13.93 11.12
N ALA A 75 -6.89 -15.26 11.11
CA ALA A 75 -6.73 -16.06 9.91
C ALA A 75 -8.09 -16.21 9.20
N VAL A 76 -8.16 -15.78 7.94
CA VAL A 76 -9.40 -15.70 7.15
C VAL A 76 -9.21 -16.25 5.74
N LEU A 77 -10.30 -16.76 5.14
CA LEU A 77 -10.30 -17.17 3.74
C LEU A 77 -10.54 -15.99 2.81
N ASN A 78 -9.71 -15.85 1.78
CA ASN A 78 -9.75 -14.74 0.84
C ASN A 78 -10.56 -15.07 -0.42
N PHE A 79 -11.80 -14.59 -0.47
CA PHE A 79 -12.66 -14.72 -1.65
C PHE A 79 -12.63 -13.50 -2.59
N CYS A 80 -11.96 -12.41 -2.20
CA CYS A 80 -11.94 -11.16 -2.96
C CYS A 80 -10.62 -10.90 -3.71
N THR A 81 -9.77 -11.92 -3.84
CA THR A 81 -8.49 -11.80 -4.55
C THR A 81 -8.63 -11.99 -6.06
N ASN A 82 -7.86 -11.23 -6.83
CA ASN A 82 -7.69 -11.43 -8.27
C ASN A 82 -6.61 -12.49 -8.59
N ASN A 83 -6.10 -13.19 -7.58
CA ASN A 83 -5.14 -14.28 -7.73
C ASN A 83 -5.81 -15.61 -8.11
N TYR A 84 -6.56 -15.63 -9.21
CA TYR A 84 -7.41 -16.76 -9.61
C TYR A 84 -6.67 -18.09 -9.77
N LEU A 85 -5.41 -18.05 -10.23
CA LEU A 85 -4.58 -19.24 -10.48
C LEU A 85 -3.57 -19.51 -9.35
N GLY A 86 -3.58 -18.71 -8.27
CA GLY A 86 -2.60 -18.86 -7.19
C GLY A 86 -1.17 -18.48 -7.56
N LEU A 87 -0.94 -17.81 -8.70
CA LEU A 87 0.41 -17.52 -9.20
C LEU A 87 1.14 -16.41 -8.43
N SER A 88 0.42 -15.57 -7.66
CA SER A 88 1.04 -14.47 -6.90
C SER A 88 1.97 -14.93 -5.76
N HIS A 89 1.83 -16.16 -5.27
CA HIS A 89 2.70 -16.76 -4.25
C HIS A 89 3.07 -18.20 -4.65
N ASN A 90 3.46 -18.37 -5.91
CA ASN A 90 3.89 -19.66 -6.43
C ASN A 90 5.42 -19.80 -6.29
N PRO A 91 5.94 -20.90 -5.70
CA PRO A 91 7.38 -21.06 -5.45
C PRO A 91 8.27 -20.93 -6.71
N ALA A 92 7.78 -21.39 -7.88
CA ALA A 92 8.55 -21.26 -9.11
C ALA A 92 8.65 -19.81 -9.60
N MET A 93 7.61 -18.99 -9.34
CA MET A 93 7.63 -17.56 -9.64
C MET A 93 8.56 -16.80 -8.69
N GLU A 94 8.51 -17.12 -7.39
CA GLU A 94 9.40 -16.51 -6.40
C GLU A 94 10.87 -16.77 -6.71
N GLN A 95 11.20 -18.03 -7.06
CA GLN A 95 12.55 -18.39 -7.44
C GLN A 95 13.01 -17.63 -8.70
N ALA A 96 12.19 -17.59 -9.75
CA ALA A 96 12.52 -16.88 -10.98
C ALA A 96 12.74 -15.37 -10.74
N VAL A 97 11.94 -14.75 -9.86
CA VAL A 97 12.09 -13.36 -9.46
C VAL A 97 13.38 -13.16 -8.65
N ALA A 98 13.65 -14.04 -7.67
CA ALA A 98 14.85 -13.96 -6.85
C ALA A 98 16.13 -14.07 -7.68
N ASP A 99 16.16 -14.98 -8.65
CA ASP A 99 17.31 -15.15 -9.54
C ASP A 99 17.49 -13.92 -10.45
N THR A 100 16.40 -13.40 -11.01
CA THR A 100 16.44 -12.17 -11.81
C THR A 100 16.95 -10.98 -10.98
N LEU A 101 16.51 -10.84 -9.72
CA LEU A 101 16.96 -9.78 -8.82
C LEU A 101 18.46 -9.90 -8.51
N LYS A 102 18.97 -11.11 -8.30
CA LYS A 102 20.41 -11.35 -8.09
C LYS A 102 21.23 -11.00 -9.33
N GLU A 103 20.74 -11.36 -10.51
CA GLU A 103 21.46 -11.14 -11.77
C GLU A 103 21.42 -9.69 -12.27
N ARG A 104 20.33 -8.97 -12.00
CA ARG A 104 20.01 -7.69 -12.65
C ARG A 104 19.87 -6.51 -11.70
N GLY A 105 19.73 -6.77 -10.40
CA GLY A 105 19.39 -5.74 -9.41
C GLY A 105 17.91 -5.36 -9.45
N PHE A 106 17.49 -4.52 -8.50
CA PHE A 106 16.09 -4.13 -8.32
C PHE A 106 15.65 -2.96 -9.22
N GLY A 107 16.56 -2.02 -9.51
CA GLY A 107 16.25 -0.80 -10.23
C GLY A 107 16.64 -0.86 -11.71
N LEU A 108 15.76 -0.38 -12.59
CA LEU A 108 16.05 -0.29 -14.03
C LEU A 108 17.02 0.86 -14.36
N SER A 109 17.04 1.91 -13.52
CA SER A 109 17.86 3.14 -13.59
C SER A 109 18.06 3.78 -14.99
N SER A 110 17.21 3.41 -15.95
CA SER A 110 17.33 3.72 -17.38
C SER A 110 16.03 3.34 -18.11
N GLY A 111 15.83 3.89 -19.31
CA GLY A 111 14.61 3.65 -20.11
C GLY A 111 14.58 2.33 -20.87
N HIS A 112 15.66 1.53 -20.87
CA HIS A 112 15.74 0.31 -21.68
C HIS A 112 16.40 -0.84 -20.94
N ASP A 113 15.56 -1.77 -20.47
CA ASP A 113 16.02 -3.05 -19.93
C ASP A 113 15.56 -4.21 -20.84
N ARG A 114 16.31 -5.32 -20.85
CA ARG A 114 16.08 -6.44 -21.80
C ARG A 114 15.00 -7.43 -21.36
N VAL A 115 14.69 -7.53 -20.06
CA VAL A 115 13.58 -8.34 -19.54
C VAL A 115 12.24 -7.97 -20.19
N PRO A 116 11.90 -6.67 -20.34
CA PRO A 116 10.78 -6.21 -21.17
C PRO A 116 10.77 -6.79 -22.59
N VAL A 117 11.92 -6.97 -23.25
CA VAL A 117 11.98 -7.45 -24.64
C VAL A 117 11.60 -8.93 -24.75
N VAL A 118 12.15 -9.78 -23.87
CA VAL A 118 11.84 -11.23 -23.86
C VAL A 118 10.36 -11.45 -23.52
N LEU A 119 9.85 -10.79 -22.48
CA LEU A 119 8.44 -10.88 -22.09
C LEU A 119 7.51 -10.34 -23.16
N ARG A 120 7.88 -9.26 -23.88
CA ARG A 120 7.11 -8.74 -25.03
C ARG A 120 7.00 -9.78 -26.14
N ARG A 121 8.08 -10.50 -26.46
CA ARG A 121 8.08 -11.54 -27.50
C ARG A 121 7.19 -12.72 -27.11
N GLN A 122 7.27 -13.18 -25.86
CA GLN A 122 6.41 -14.25 -25.36
C GLN A 122 4.92 -13.85 -25.38
N ARG A 123 4.60 -12.64 -24.90
CA ARG A 123 3.23 -12.09 -24.92
C ARG A 123 2.68 -11.96 -26.34
N TRP A 124 3.49 -11.52 -27.29
CA TRP A 124 3.08 -11.43 -28.70
C TRP A 124 2.76 -12.81 -29.27
N THR A 125 3.61 -13.80 -28.98
CA THR A 125 3.40 -15.19 -29.41
C THR A 125 2.11 -15.77 -28.84
N LEU A 126 1.84 -15.56 -27.54
CA LEU A 126 0.61 -16.04 -26.89
C LEU A 126 -0.65 -15.34 -27.45
N ARG A 127 -0.58 -14.03 -27.71
CA ARG A 127 -1.68 -13.29 -28.37
C ARG A 127 -1.96 -13.80 -29.77
N GLY A 128 -0.93 -14.06 -30.56
CA GLY A 128 -1.08 -14.62 -31.91
C GLY A 128 -1.78 -15.98 -31.90
N ARG A 129 -1.37 -16.88 -30.99
CA ARG A 129 -2.02 -18.19 -30.81
C ARG A 129 -3.48 -18.06 -30.36
N ALA A 130 -3.77 -17.15 -29.44
CA ALA A 130 -5.14 -16.90 -28.98
C ALA A 130 -6.05 -16.35 -30.09
N GLN A 131 -5.53 -15.53 -30.99
CA GLN A 131 -6.30 -15.01 -32.13
C GLN A 131 -6.54 -16.06 -33.22
N GLN A 132 -5.58 -16.95 -33.46
CA GLN A 132 -5.75 -18.06 -34.40
C GLN A 132 -6.78 -19.09 -33.89
N GLY A 133 -6.80 -19.39 -32.59
CA GLY A 133 -7.81 -20.28 -32.00
C GLY A 133 -9.22 -19.69 -31.88
N ARG A 134 -9.39 -18.37 -32.01
CA ARG A 134 -10.71 -17.70 -32.05
C ARG A 134 -11.32 -17.61 -33.45
N ARG A 135 -10.57 -17.98 -34.49
CA ARG A 135 -11.08 -18.10 -35.86
C ARG A 135 -11.55 -19.54 -36.05
N HIS A 136 -12.78 -19.81 -35.65
CA HIS A 136 -13.54 -20.96 -36.13
C HIS A 136 -14.70 -20.44 -37.02
N PRO A 137 -15.18 -21.24 -38.00
CA PRO A 137 -15.96 -20.80 -39.16
C PRO A 137 -17.30 -20.14 -38.82
#